data_AF-A0A1M7BRC9-F1
#
_entry.id   AF-A0A1M7BRC9-F1
#
_cell.length_a   1.000
_cell.length_b   1.000
_cell.length_c   1.000
_cell.angle_alpha   90.00
_cell.angle_beta   90.00
_cell.angle_gamma   90.00
#
_symmetry.space_group_name_H-M   'P 1'
#
loop_
_entity.id
_entity.type
_entity.pdbx_description
1 polymer ?
#
loop_
_entity_poly.entity_id
_entity_poly.type
_entity_poly.pdbx_seq_one_letter_code
_entity_poly.pdbx_strand_id
1 'polypeptide(L)'
;MKSACTLWLGSLALASLVARAQTTLPAVKVTAPAYSSQHGGYLISGDFKVDPRMPAVVFPAQALVKDDILSIEPIRLQDNEYLVLQECASADCHQASLVRFWKSDDIGGNDARHNRVWITHENKYFIWLKRLPEVSAVGCGQGLFNTTAGCSSHFSSFQQISPPLILIPEGDLAAFHQDALQKAIEADPVHVTQQTHEGSTYVVIYEGGSTVRIRRMHAAHDN
;
A
#
# COMPACT_ATOMS: atom_id res chain seq x y z
N MET A 1 98.70 -27.78 21.48
CA MET A 1 97.33 -27.58 20.93
C MET A 1 97.19 -26.08 20.67
N LYS A 2 97.32 -25.64 19.41
CA LYS A 2 96.24 -25.14 18.52
C LYS A 2 95.56 -23.88 19.10
N SER A 3 95.34 -22.75 18.43
CA SER A 3 95.50 -22.32 17.04
C SER A 3 95.06 -20.84 16.95
N ALA A 4 95.57 -20.13 15.94
CA ALA A 4 94.91 -19.14 15.06
C ALA A 4 94.15 -17.94 15.68
N CYS A 5 94.50 -16.68 15.37
CA CYS A 5 94.39 -15.95 14.09
C CYS A 5 92.96 -15.54 13.71
N THR A 6 92.83 -14.26 13.33
CA THR A 6 91.99 -13.70 12.25
C THR A 6 90.80 -12.79 12.63
N LEU A 7 90.91 -11.58 12.08
CA LEU A 7 89.95 -10.54 11.71
C LEU A 7 88.46 -10.95 11.60
N TRP A 8 87.56 -10.05 12.02
CA TRP A 8 86.17 -10.05 11.61
C TRP A 8 85.80 -8.79 10.82
N LEU A 9 85.28 -9.05 9.62
CA LEU A 9 84.70 -8.13 8.65
C LEU A 9 83.38 -7.53 9.14
N GLY A 10 82.99 -6.41 8.51
CA GLY A 10 81.73 -5.72 8.72
C GLY A 10 80.49 -6.44 8.17
N SER A 11 79.33 -5.87 8.49
CA SER A 11 78.04 -6.26 7.93
C SER A 11 77.20 -5.02 7.62
N LEU A 12 76.91 -4.82 6.33
CA LEU A 12 75.87 -3.93 5.82
C LEU A 12 74.50 -4.48 6.22
N ALA A 13 73.70 -3.67 6.92
CA ALA A 13 72.29 -3.98 7.16
C ALA A 13 71.44 -3.57 5.94
N LEU A 14 70.92 -4.56 5.21
CA LEU A 14 69.84 -4.35 4.23
C LEU A 14 68.54 -4.00 4.98
N ALA A 15 68.00 -2.81 4.72
CA ALA A 15 66.66 -2.45 5.16
C ALA A 15 65.62 -3.18 4.29
N SER A 16 64.87 -4.09 4.91
CA SER A 16 63.73 -4.79 4.30
C SER A 16 62.52 -3.84 4.20
N LEU A 17 62.11 -3.56 2.97
CA LEU A 17 60.84 -2.90 2.66
C LEU A 17 59.69 -3.86 3.00
N VAL A 18 58.96 -3.59 4.08
CA VAL A 18 57.72 -4.29 4.41
C VAL A 18 56.63 -3.77 3.47
N ALA A 19 56.29 -4.56 2.45
CA ALA A 19 55.12 -4.30 1.62
C ALA A 19 53.86 -4.45 2.48
N ARG A 20 53.16 -3.34 2.75
CA ARG A 20 51.83 -3.36 3.35
C ARG A 20 50.86 -3.93 2.31
N ALA A 21 50.32 -5.12 2.57
CA ALA A 21 49.18 -5.64 1.84
C ALA A 21 48.00 -4.68 2.03
N GLN A 22 47.57 -4.02 0.94
CA GLN A 22 46.33 -3.25 0.92
C GLN A 22 45.18 -4.25 0.88
N THR A 23 44.44 -4.35 1.99
CA THR A 23 43.19 -5.11 2.06
C THR A 23 42.15 -4.36 1.24
N THR A 24 41.93 -4.77 -0.01
CA THR A 24 40.80 -4.31 -0.81
C THR A 24 39.54 -4.98 -0.28
N LEU A 25 38.73 -4.20 0.44
CA LEU A 25 37.39 -4.64 0.85
C LEU A 25 36.53 -4.86 -0.40
N PRO A 26 35.78 -5.96 -0.51
CA PRO A 26 34.92 -6.19 -1.65
C PRO A 26 33.88 -5.07 -1.76
N ALA A 27 33.72 -4.53 -2.97
CA ALA A 27 32.69 -3.55 -3.25
C ALA A 27 31.32 -4.19 -3.01
N VAL A 28 30.65 -3.81 -1.92
CA VAL A 28 29.27 -4.20 -1.64
C VAL A 28 28.40 -3.50 -2.69
N LYS A 29 27.95 -4.25 -3.69
CA LYS A 29 26.97 -3.76 -4.66
C LYS A 29 25.61 -3.73 -3.97
N VAL A 30 25.27 -2.59 -3.38
CA VAL A 30 23.93 -2.35 -2.83
C VAL A 30 22.95 -2.30 -4.00
N THR A 31 22.34 -3.44 -4.32
CA THR A 31 21.15 -3.45 -5.18
C THR A 31 20.01 -2.80 -4.41
N ALA A 32 19.39 -1.78 -4.99
CA ALA A 32 18.18 -1.18 -4.44
C ALA A 32 17.12 -2.26 -4.17
N PRO A 33 16.27 -2.10 -3.14
CA PRO A 33 15.16 -3.01 -2.88
C PRO A 33 14.35 -3.26 -4.15
N ALA A 34 13.81 -4.47 -4.31
CA ALA A 34 13.01 -4.81 -5.48
C ALA A 34 11.82 -3.83 -5.62
N TYR A 35 11.47 -3.52 -6.87
CA TYR A 35 10.34 -2.63 -7.22
C TYR A 35 10.41 -1.27 -6.52
N SER A 36 11.62 -0.74 -6.32
CA SER A 36 11.81 0.55 -5.66
C SER A 36 12.58 1.55 -6.52
N SER A 37 12.33 2.83 -6.27
CA SER A 37 13.02 3.97 -6.87
C SER A 37 13.12 5.10 -5.85
N GLN A 38 14.24 5.82 -5.82
CA GLN A 38 14.36 7.02 -5.00
C GLN A 38 14.00 8.26 -5.82
N HIS A 39 13.15 9.13 -5.26
CA HIS A 39 12.79 10.40 -5.86
C HIS A 39 12.36 11.42 -4.80
N GLY A 40 12.92 12.63 -4.84
CA GLY A 40 12.52 13.74 -3.97
C GLY A 40 12.67 13.47 -2.47
N GLY A 41 13.69 12.71 -2.06
CA GLY A 41 13.89 12.33 -0.64
C GLY A 41 13.03 11.17 -0.17
N TYR A 42 12.28 10.51 -1.06
CA TYR A 42 11.47 9.34 -0.73
C TYR A 42 11.98 8.09 -1.44
N LEU A 43 11.98 6.96 -0.73
CA LEU A 43 11.98 5.63 -1.30
C LEU A 43 10.54 5.29 -1.72
N ILE A 44 10.31 5.23 -3.02
CA ILE A 44 9.03 4.84 -3.60
C ILE A 44 9.09 3.34 -3.88
N SER A 45 8.11 2.59 -3.41
CA SER A 45 8.04 1.13 -3.54
C SER A 45 6.69 0.68 -4.07
N GLY A 46 6.74 -0.22 -5.05
CA GLY A 46 5.60 -0.99 -5.55
C GLY A 46 5.52 -2.37 -4.90
N ASP A 47 6.20 -2.63 -3.79
CA ASP A 47 6.27 -3.94 -3.15
C ASP A 47 4.96 -4.30 -2.43
N PHE A 48 3.99 -4.74 -3.22
CA PHE A 48 2.67 -5.21 -2.80
C PHE A 48 2.41 -6.59 -3.39
N LYS A 49 1.45 -7.31 -2.83
CA LYS A 49 1.12 -8.67 -3.26
C LYS A 49 -0.34 -9.01 -3.00
N VAL A 50 -0.85 -9.94 -3.79
CA VAL A 50 -2.08 -10.68 -3.52
C VAL A 50 -1.72 -12.06 -2.99
N ASP A 51 -2.29 -12.45 -1.85
CA ASP A 51 -2.14 -13.81 -1.31
C ASP A 51 -3.07 -14.75 -2.10
N PRO A 52 -2.59 -15.87 -2.68
CA PRO A 52 -3.45 -16.83 -3.38
C PRO A 52 -4.63 -17.37 -2.55
N ARG A 53 -4.53 -17.35 -1.21
CA ARG A 53 -5.60 -17.77 -0.29
C ARG A 53 -6.66 -16.69 -0.07
N MET A 54 -6.35 -15.44 -0.41
CA MET A 54 -7.24 -14.28 -0.34
C MET A 54 -7.13 -13.49 -1.64
N PRO A 55 -7.61 -14.05 -2.78
CA PRO A 55 -7.35 -13.50 -4.11
C PRO A 55 -8.01 -12.13 -4.35
N ALA A 56 -8.88 -11.68 -3.44
CA ALA A 56 -9.54 -10.38 -3.51
C ALA A 56 -8.78 -9.23 -2.84
N VAL A 57 -7.67 -9.53 -2.15
CA VAL A 57 -7.04 -8.59 -1.22
C VAL A 57 -5.59 -8.32 -1.60
N VAL A 58 -5.26 -7.04 -1.69
CA VAL A 58 -3.90 -6.54 -1.90
C VAL A 58 -3.31 -6.11 -0.57
N PHE A 59 -2.12 -6.59 -0.27
CA PHE A 59 -1.36 -6.28 0.94
C PHE A 59 -0.04 -5.61 0.59
N PRO A 60 0.44 -4.67 1.41
CA PRO A 60 1.83 -4.26 1.34
C PRO A 60 2.71 -5.45 1.73
N ALA A 61 3.79 -5.70 1.00
CA ALA A 61 4.67 -6.83 1.26
C ALA A 61 5.47 -6.66 2.57
N GLN A 62 5.62 -5.41 3.00
CA GLN A 62 6.26 -4.99 4.24
C GLN A 62 5.24 -4.23 5.10
N ALA A 63 5.39 -4.27 6.43
CA ALA A 63 4.52 -3.51 7.32
C ALA A 63 4.61 -2.01 6.98
N LEU A 64 3.44 -1.35 6.93
CA LEU A 64 3.38 0.09 6.83
C LEU A 64 3.65 0.68 8.19
N VAL A 65 4.56 1.63 8.23
CA VAL A 65 4.98 2.31 9.46
C VAL A 65 4.47 3.73 9.45
N LYS A 66 4.53 4.37 10.62
CA LYS A 66 4.19 5.79 10.75
C LYS A 66 4.96 6.64 9.73
N ASP A 67 4.26 7.63 9.18
CA ASP A 67 4.73 8.59 8.17
C ASP A 67 4.97 7.99 6.78
N ASP A 68 4.66 6.70 6.57
CA ASP A 68 4.47 6.18 5.22
C ASP A 68 3.32 6.89 4.52
N ILE A 69 3.45 7.06 3.21
CA ILE A 69 2.40 7.65 2.38
C ILE A 69 2.01 6.64 1.30
N LEU A 70 0.73 6.29 1.25
CA LEU A 70 0.16 5.48 0.18
C LEU A 70 -0.40 6.38 -0.92
N SER A 71 0.04 6.15 -2.16
CA SER A 71 -0.61 6.62 -3.38
C SER A 71 -1.43 5.46 -3.94
N ILE A 72 -2.76 5.55 -3.87
CA ILE A 72 -3.68 4.56 -4.43
C ILE A 72 -4.52 5.30 -5.46
N GLU A 73 -4.35 4.90 -6.72
CA GLU A 73 -4.89 5.58 -7.89
C GLU A 73 -5.70 4.57 -8.71
N PRO A 74 -7.04 4.53 -8.54
CA PRO A 74 -7.91 3.82 -9.46
C PRO A 74 -7.86 4.50 -10.84
N ILE A 75 -7.46 3.76 -11.86
CA ILE A 75 -7.42 4.25 -13.25
C ILE A 75 -8.77 4.08 -13.93
N ARG A 76 -9.47 3.01 -13.56
CA ARG A 76 -10.82 2.70 -14.00
C ARG A 76 -11.51 1.92 -12.89
N LEU A 77 -12.66 2.43 -12.46
CA LEU A 77 -13.65 1.73 -11.64
C LEU A 77 -14.97 1.75 -12.39
N GLN A 78 -15.78 0.70 -12.21
CA GLN A 78 -17.18 0.72 -12.67
C GLN A 78 -18.04 1.57 -11.71
N ASP A 79 -19.22 2.00 -12.15
CA ASP A 79 -20.07 2.90 -11.34
C ASP A 79 -20.58 2.25 -10.05
N ASN A 80 -20.70 0.93 -10.05
CA ASN A 80 -21.14 0.15 -8.91
C ASN A 80 -19.99 -0.35 -8.03
N GLU A 81 -18.75 0.06 -8.33
CA GLU A 81 -17.54 -0.42 -7.67
C GLU A 81 -16.94 0.60 -6.70
N TYR A 82 -16.49 0.07 -5.57
CA TYR A 82 -15.90 0.82 -4.47
C TYR A 82 -14.57 0.17 -4.12
N LEU A 83 -13.46 0.86 -4.39
CA LEU A 83 -12.16 0.45 -3.89
C LEU A 83 -12.07 0.87 -2.43
N VAL A 84 -11.60 0.00 -1.56
CA VAL A 84 -11.60 0.20 -0.12
C VAL A 84 -10.19 -0.02 0.43
N LEU A 85 -9.75 0.90 1.28
CA LEU A 85 -8.61 0.73 2.16
C LEU A 85 -9.12 0.59 3.59
N GLN A 86 -8.81 -0.53 4.22
CA GLN A 86 -9.13 -0.83 5.61
C GLN A 86 -7.86 -1.12 6.40
N GLU A 87 -7.96 -0.93 7.71
CA GLU A 87 -6.96 -1.36 8.68
C GLU A 87 -7.60 -2.18 9.79
N CYS A 88 -6.84 -3.05 10.45
CA CYS A 88 -7.35 -3.77 11.62
C CYS A 88 -7.63 -2.79 12.77
N ALA A 89 -8.84 -2.83 13.34
CA ALA A 89 -9.22 -2.03 14.50
C ALA A 89 -9.04 -2.80 15.82
N SER A 90 -8.92 -4.13 15.76
CA SER A 90 -8.65 -5.00 16.90
C SER A 90 -7.36 -5.80 16.68
N ALA A 91 -6.73 -6.27 17.77
CA ALA A 91 -5.46 -7.01 17.72
C ALA A 91 -5.55 -8.33 16.94
N ASP A 92 -6.71 -8.99 17.00
CA ASP A 92 -7.06 -10.20 16.26
C ASP A 92 -7.63 -9.92 14.87
N CYS A 93 -7.83 -8.64 14.52
CA CYS A 93 -8.42 -8.19 13.27
C CYS A 93 -9.84 -8.75 13.00
N HIS A 94 -10.64 -9.03 14.04
CA HIS A 94 -12.07 -9.31 13.87
C HIS A 94 -12.89 -8.05 13.57
N GLN A 95 -12.33 -6.87 13.85
CA GLN A 95 -12.87 -5.58 13.44
C GLN A 95 -11.85 -4.85 12.58
N ALA A 96 -12.35 -4.13 11.58
CA ALA A 96 -11.59 -3.28 10.69
C ALA A 96 -12.16 -1.87 10.67
N SER A 97 -11.28 -0.88 10.53
CA SER A 97 -11.61 0.53 10.38
C SER A 97 -11.48 0.93 8.92
N LEU A 98 -12.50 1.61 8.40
CA LEU A 98 -12.50 2.19 7.06
C LEU A 98 -11.57 3.40 7.01
N VAL A 99 -10.43 3.27 6.33
CA VAL A 99 -9.48 4.39 6.20
C VAL A 99 -9.93 5.32 5.08
N ARG A 100 -10.21 4.74 3.90
CA ARG A 100 -10.63 5.47 2.71
C ARG A 100 -11.36 4.54 1.74
N PHE A 101 -12.23 5.13 0.92
CA PHE A 101 -12.76 4.47 -0.26
C PHE A 101 -12.69 5.38 -1.49
N TRP A 102 -12.70 4.77 -2.67
CA TRP A 102 -12.78 5.43 -3.97
C TRP A 102 -13.95 4.83 -4.75
N LYS A 103 -14.67 5.68 -5.47
CA LYS A 103 -15.67 5.30 -6.46
C LYS A 103 -15.29 5.91 -7.82
N SER A 104 -16.07 5.67 -8.87
CA SER A 104 -15.71 6.07 -10.23
C SER A 104 -15.50 7.60 -10.38
N ASP A 105 -16.17 8.42 -9.57
CA ASP A 105 -16.19 9.88 -9.71
C ASP A 105 -15.60 10.65 -8.51
N ASP A 106 -15.35 10.02 -7.36
CA ASP A 106 -14.98 10.72 -6.12
C ASP A 106 -14.32 9.78 -5.08
N ILE A 107 -13.86 10.37 -3.98
CA ILE A 107 -13.23 9.70 -2.84
C ILE A 107 -13.90 10.07 -1.52
N GLY A 108 -13.90 9.16 -0.54
CA GLY A 108 -14.48 9.41 0.78
C GLY A 108 -13.76 8.68 1.92
N GLY A 109 -14.12 9.00 3.17
CA GLY A 109 -13.50 8.47 4.39
C GLY A 109 -12.87 9.55 5.28
N ASN A 110 -12.15 9.14 6.33
CA ASN A 110 -11.68 10.01 7.42
C ASN A 110 -10.68 11.12 7.01
N ASP A 111 -10.15 11.10 5.79
CA ASP A 111 -9.31 12.17 5.24
C ASP A 111 -9.46 12.28 3.72
N ALA A 112 -10.68 12.42 3.20
CA ALA A 112 -10.92 12.52 1.75
C ALA A 112 -10.33 13.77 1.08
N ARG A 113 -9.71 14.70 1.82
CA ARG A 113 -9.20 15.97 1.30
C ARG A 113 -7.85 15.83 0.58
N HIS A 114 -7.11 14.77 0.89
CA HIS A 114 -5.79 14.51 0.30
C HIS A 114 -5.88 13.35 -0.68
N ASN A 115 -5.26 13.49 -1.86
CA ASN A 115 -5.19 12.40 -2.86
C ASN A 115 -4.34 11.20 -2.41
N ARG A 116 -3.64 11.33 -1.28
CA ARG A 116 -2.77 10.31 -0.70
C ARG A 116 -3.21 10.01 0.73
N VAL A 117 -2.91 8.80 1.19
CA VAL A 117 -3.21 8.36 2.56
C VAL A 117 -1.93 8.40 3.37
N TRP A 118 -1.95 9.14 4.48
CA TRP A 118 -0.85 9.18 5.44
C TRP A 118 -1.06 8.10 6.50
N ILE A 119 -0.06 7.26 6.69
CA ILE A 119 -0.08 6.23 7.72
C ILE A 119 0.32 6.86 9.05
N THR A 120 -0.62 6.87 10.00
CA THR A 120 -0.45 7.57 11.29
C THR A 120 0.20 6.68 12.35
N HIS A 121 0.10 5.36 12.20
CA HIS A 121 0.71 4.37 13.07
C HIS A 121 0.95 3.06 12.33
N GLU A 122 1.81 2.20 12.89
CA GLU A 122 2.01 0.85 12.34
C GLU A 122 0.74 0.00 12.53
N ASN A 123 0.27 -0.61 11.46
CA ASN A 123 -0.89 -1.51 11.49
C ASN A 123 -0.91 -2.42 10.26
N LYS A 124 -1.84 -3.38 10.26
CA LYS A 124 -2.17 -4.20 9.10
C LYS A 124 -3.20 -3.49 8.24
N TYR A 125 -2.76 -3.05 7.06
CA TYR A 125 -3.60 -2.42 6.04
C TYR A 125 -3.86 -3.39 4.90
N PHE A 126 -5.04 -3.28 4.30
CA PHE A 126 -5.42 -4.10 3.17
C PHE A 126 -6.37 -3.35 2.24
N ILE A 127 -6.17 -3.59 0.95
CA ILE A 127 -6.89 -2.92 -0.14
C ILE A 127 -7.71 -3.98 -0.88
N TRP A 128 -8.97 -3.68 -1.17
CA TRP A 128 -9.89 -4.61 -1.82
C TRP A 128 -11.01 -3.86 -2.53
N LEU A 129 -11.72 -4.56 -3.43
CA LEU A 129 -12.78 -3.96 -4.25
C LEU A 129 -14.14 -4.57 -3.91
N LYS A 130 -15.17 -3.73 -3.75
CA LYS A 130 -16.56 -4.15 -3.50
C LYS A 130 -17.48 -3.70 -4.62
N ARG A 131 -18.46 -4.52 -4.96
CA ARG A 131 -19.62 -4.07 -5.74
C ARG A 131 -20.82 -3.84 -4.83
N LEU A 132 -21.43 -2.68 -4.95
CA LEU A 132 -22.70 -2.32 -4.32
C LEU A 132 -23.75 -2.09 -5.41
N PRO A 133 -25.06 -2.22 -5.13
CA PRO A 133 -26.07 -1.99 -6.14
C PRO A 133 -25.96 -0.57 -6.73
N GLU A 134 -26.19 -0.47 -8.03
CA GLU A 134 -26.42 0.83 -8.66
C GLU A 134 -27.67 1.44 -8.05
N VAL A 135 -27.55 2.68 -7.59
CA VAL A 135 -28.66 3.41 -6.99
C VAL A 135 -29.07 4.53 -7.93
N SER A 136 -30.33 4.51 -8.32
CA SER A 136 -30.91 5.60 -9.08
C SER A 136 -31.36 6.69 -8.11
N ALA A 137 -31.18 7.96 -8.49
CA ALA A 137 -31.72 9.13 -7.78
C ALA A 137 -33.25 9.14 -7.57
N VAL A 138 -33.96 8.15 -8.13
CA VAL A 138 -35.41 8.03 -8.09
C VAL A 138 -35.87 7.70 -6.67
N GLY A 139 -36.21 8.73 -5.91
CA GLY A 139 -36.76 8.62 -4.54
C GLY A 139 -36.20 9.63 -3.56
N CYS A 140 -35.01 10.19 -3.83
CA CYS A 140 -34.36 11.17 -2.96
C CYS A 140 -34.92 12.58 -3.20
N GLY A 141 -36.19 12.85 -2.85
CA GLY A 141 -36.75 14.19 -3.02
C GLY A 141 -38.27 14.32 -3.04
N GLN A 142 -38.99 13.57 -2.21
CA GLN A 142 -40.43 13.83 -1.96
C GLN A 142 -40.69 14.35 -0.53
N GLY A 143 -39.81 15.22 -0.04
CA GLY A 143 -40.06 16.02 1.16
C GLY A 143 -40.93 17.25 0.84
N LEU A 144 -41.73 17.70 1.82
CA LEU A 144 -42.70 18.82 1.72
C LEU A 144 -42.11 20.19 1.30
N PHE A 145 -40.79 20.29 1.18
CA PHE A 145 -40.08 21.48 0.74
C PHE A 145 -39.18 21.07 -0.42
N ASN A 146 -39.47 21.60 -1.61
CA ASN A 146 -38.84 21.31 -2.89
C ASN A 146 -37.35 21.68 -2.91
N THR A 147 -36.51 20.89 -2.23
CA THR A 147 -35.06 20.93 -2.35
C THR A 147 -34.62 19.62 -2.97
N THR A 148 -34.41 19.63 -4.29
CA THR A 148 -33.72 18.59 -5.08
C THR A 148 -32.22 18.56 -4.73
N ALA A 149 -31.91 18.52 -3.44
CA ALA A 149 -30.54 18.49 -2.95
C ALA A 149 -30.04 17.04 -2.92
N GLY A 150 -29.26 16.67 -3.94
CA GLY A 150 -28.16 15.72 -3.76
C GLY A 150 -28.51 14.23 -3.80
N CYS A 151 -29.30 13.78 -4.77
CA CYS A 151 -29.42 12.35 -5.04
C CYS A 151 -28.15 11.87 -5.76
N SER A 152 -27.17 11.37 -5.00
CA SER A 152 -25.97 10.73 -5.56
C SER A 152 -26.35 9.37 -6.18
N SER A 153 -25.75 9.02 -7.33
CA SER A 153 -25.83 7.67 -7.92
C SER A 153 -24.95 6.64 -7.20
N HIS A 154 -24.28 7.07 -6.13
CA HIS A 154 -23.37 6.28 -5.32
C HIS A 154 -23.64 6.49 -3.83
N PHE A 155 -23.32 5.47 -3.04
CA PHE A 155 -23.25 5.62 -1.59
C PHE A 155 -22.05 6.50 -1.22
N SER A 156 -22.24 7.44 -0.30
CA SER A 156 -21.22 8.40 0.12
C SER A 156 -20.85 8.29 1.60
N SER A 157 -21.63 7.54 2.38
CA SER A 157 -21.41 7.34 3.81
C SER A 157 -21.43 5.85 4.13
N PHE A 158 -20.54 5.44 5.03
CA PHE A 158 -20.31 4.05 5.39
C PHE A 158 -19.95 3.93 6.86
N GLN A 159 -20.21 2.76 7.44
CA GLN A 159 -19.76 2.44 8.79
C GLN A 159 -18.25 2.56 8.91
N GLN A 160 -17.81 3.32 9.91
CA GLN A 160 -16.39 3.53 10.18
C GLN A 160 -15.72 2.24 10.66
N ILE A 161 -16.40 1.44 11.49
CA ILE A 161 -15.90 0.16 12.02
C ILE A 161 -16.86 -0.94 11.59
N SER A 162 -16.32 -1.99 10.96
CA SER A 162 -17.09 -3.15 10.49
C SER A 162 -16.23 -4.42 10.60
N PRO A 163 -16.77 -5.62 10.36
CA PRO A 163 -15.93 -6.78 10.10
C PRO A 163 -15.01 -6.51 8.89
N PRO A 164 -13.82 -7.15 8.81
CA PRO A 164 -12.92 -7.02 7.68
C PRO A 164 -13.58 -7.42 6.37
N LEU A 165 -13.22 -6.75 5.28
CA LEU A 165 -13.71 -7.06 3.93
C LEU A 165 -15.22 -6.86 3.75
N ILE A 166 -15.85 -6.11 4.66
CA ILE A 166 -17.24 -5.69 4.56
C ILE A 166 -17.28 -4.16 4.48
N LEU A 167 -18.12 -3.66 3.57
CA LEU A 167 -18.38 -2.23 3.38
C LEU A 167 -19.89 -2.04 3.54
N ILE A 168 -20.29 -1.31 4.58
CA ILE A 168 -21.70 -1.17 4.99
C ILE A 168 -22.11 0.29 4.74
N PRO A 169 -22.92 0.57 3.71
CA PRO A 169 -23.44 1.91 3.45
C PRO A 169 -24.40 2.37 4.55
N GLU A 170 -24.41 3.68 4.81
CA GLU A 170 -25.30 4.32 5.78
C GLU A 170 -25.98 5.57 5.19
N GLY A 171 -26.99 6.07 5.89
CA GLY A 171 -27.78 7.25 5.50
C GLY A 171 -29.05 6.91 4.72
N ASP A 172 -29.78 7.95 4.30
CA ASP A 172 -31.12 7.81 3.72
C ASP A 172 -31.15 6.95 2.45
N LEU A 173 -30.12 7.09 1.60
CA LEU A 173 -29.98 6.29 0.39
C LEU A 173 -29.79 4.80 0.71
N ALA A 174 -29.03 4.48 1.76
CA ALA A 174 -28.86 3.11 2.21
C ALA A 174 -30.16 2.53 2.79
N ALA A 175 -30.90 3.33 3.56
CA ALA A 175 -32.20 2.93 4.10
C ALA A 175 -33.22 2.61 2.99
N PHE A 176 -33.23 3.39 1.89
CA PHE A 176 -34.13 3.16 0.76
C PHE A 176 -33.79 1.90 -0.04
N HIS A 177 -32.52 1.49 -0.06
CA HIS A 177 -32.02 0.35 -0.84
C HIS A 177 -31.66 -0.88 0.03
N GLN A 178 -32.21 -1.00 1.24
CA GLN A 178 -31.80 -1.98 2.24
C GLN A 178 -31.79 -3.44 1.73
N ASP A 179 -32.83 -3.88 1.00
CA ASP A 179 -32.92 -5.25 0.49
C ASP A 179 -31.82 -5.59 -0.53
N ALA A 180 -31.51 -4.64 -1.42
CA ALA A 180 -30.45 -4.80 -2.41
C ALA A 180 -29.06 -4.74 -1.73
N LEU A 181 -28.93 -3.89 -0.71
CA LEU A 181 -27.71 -3.75 0.06
C LEU A 181 -27.37 -4.98 0.87
N GLN A 182 -28.35 -5.62 1.52
CA GLN A 182 -28.09 -6.79 2.36
C GLN A 182 -27.39 -7.90 1.55
N LYS A 183 -27.89 -8.18 0.34
CA LYS A 183 -27.28 -9.15 -0.58
C LYS A 183 -25.87 -8.75 -1.01
N ALA A 184 -25.68 -7.46 -1.30
CA ALA A 184 -24.38 -6.96 -1.72
C ALA A 184 -23.36 -6.99 -0.58
N ILE A 185 -23.76 -6.66 0.65
CA ILE A 185 -22.93 -6.73 1.86
C ILE A 185 -22.42 -8.15 2.07
N GLU A 186 -23.29 -9.15 1.94
CA GLU A 186 -22.95 -10.58 2.08
C GLU A 186 -22.07 -11.15 0.97
N ALA A 187 -22.04 -10.52 -0.21
CA ALA A 187 -21.21 -10.98 -1.31
C ALA A 187 -19.70 -10.81 -1.01
N ASP A 188 -18.86 -11.70 -1.50
CA ASP A 188 -17.41 -11.55 -1.33
C ASP A 188 -16.86 -10.33 -2.10
N PRO A 189 -15.70 -9.78 -1.68
CA PRO A 189 -14.96 -8.81 -2.47
C PRO A 189 -14.58 -9.34 -3.86
N VAL A 190 -14.42 -8.44 -4.82
CA VAL A 190 -14.06 -8.78 -6.20
C VAL A 190 -12.62 -9.28 -6.25
N HIS A 191 -12.39 -10.41 -6.94
CA HIS A 191 -11.06 -10.98 -7.06
C HIS A 191 -10.12 -10.16 -7.94
N VAL A 192 -8.82 -10.24 -7.63
CA VAL A 192 -7.75 -9.80 -8.52
C VAL A 192 -7.48 -10.88 -9.56
N THR A 193 -7.56 -10.53 -10.84
CA THR A 193 -7.29 -11.43 -11.98
C THR A 193 -5.86 -11.31 -12.47
N GLN A 194 -5.26 -10.14 -12.33
CA GLN A 194 -3.90 -9.88 -12.77
C GLN A 194 -3.21 -8.91 -11.81
N GLN A 195 -1.92 -9.17 -11.57
CA GLN A 195 -1.03 -8.28 -10.83
C GLN A 195 0.29 -8.15 -11.60
N THR A 196 0.89 -6.97 -11.60
CA THR A 196 2.20 -6.71 -12.20
C THR A 196 2.92 -5.57 -11.48
N HIS A 197 4.24 -5.48 -11.69
CA HIS A 197 5.06 -4.38 -11.20
C HIS A 197 5.59 -3.57 -12.38
N GLU A 198 5.23 -2.29 -12.44
CA GLU A 198 5.75 -1.31 -13.39
C GLU A 198 6.76 -0.40 -12.68
N GLY A 199 8.01 -0.88 -12.60
CA GLY A 199 9.07 -0.21 -11.82
C GLY A 199 8.71 -0.17 -10.33
N SER A 200 8.51 1.02 -9.78
CA SER A 200 8.08 1.25 -8.39
C SER A 200 6.56 1.40 -8.22
N THR A 201 5.79 0.96 -9.22
CA THR A 201 4.33 0.98 -9.17
C THR A 201 3.79 -0.43 -9.22
N TYR A 202 2.96 -0.78 -8.25
CA TYR A 202 2.18 -2.01 -8.30
C TYR A 202 0.88 -1.76 -9.07
N VAL A 203 0.53 -2.65 -9.99
CA VAL A 203 -0.69 -2.53 -10.79
C VAL A 203 -1.51 -3.80 -10.66
N VAL A 204 -2.78 -3.65 -10.30
CA VAL A 204 -3.73 -4.75 -10.17
C VAL A 204 -4.94 -4.54 -11.07
N ILE A 205 -5.45 -5.63 -11.61
CA ILE A 205 -6.67 -5.67 -12.39
C ILE A 205 -7.64 -6.64 -11.70
N TYR A 206 -8.80 -6.11 -11.33
CA TYR A 206 -9.88 -6.88 -10.72
C TYR A 206 -10.76 -7.54 -11.78
N GLU A 207 -11.51 -8.58 -11.40
CA GLU A 207 -12.57 -9.13 -12.23
C GLU A 207 -13.52 -8.02 -12.69
N GLY A 208 -13.86 -7.96 -13.97
CA GLY A 208 -14.59 -6.81 -14.56
C GLY A 208 -13.68 -5.72 -15.13
N GLY A 209 -12.36 -5.86 -15.01
CA GLY A 209 -11.37 -5.03 -15.72
C GLY A 209 -10.99 -3.72 -15.03
N SER A 210 -11.47 -3.47 -13.83
CA SER A 210 -11.08 -2.29 -13.05
C SER A 210 -9.62 -2.36 -12.64
N THR A 211 -8.92 -1.25 -12.79
CA THR A 211 -7.45 -1.20 -12.69
C THR A 211 -7.03 -0.18 -11.64
N VAL A 212 -6.12 -0.58 -10.76
CA VAL A 212 -5.63 0.26 -9.66
C VAL A 212 -4.11 0.25 -9.66
N ARG A 213 -3.52 1.45 -9.51
CA ARG A 213 -2.09 1.66 -9.33
C ARG A 213 -1.80 2.00 -7.88
N ILE A 214 -0.80 1.36 -7.29
CA ILE A 214 -0.49 1.47 -5.87
C ILE A 214 1.01 1.72 -5.70
N ARG A 215 1.34 2.68 -4.82
CA ARG A 215 2.71 3.01 -4.41
C ARG A 215 2.75 3.29 -2.92
N ARG A 216 3.82 2.84 -2.27
CA ARG A 216 4.24 3.28 -0.94
C ARG A 216 5.38 4.27 -1.10
N MET A 217 5.35 5.38 -0.38
CA MET A 217 6.45 6.33 -0.27
C MET A 217 6.89 6.36 1.19
N HIS A 218 8.16 6.07 1.43
CA HIS A 218 8.80 6.15 2.73
C HIS A 218 9.92 7.18 2.66
N ALA A 219 10.12 7.98 3.70
CA ALA A 219 11.24 8.92 3.71
C ALA A 219 12.57 8.15 3.58
N ALA A 220 13.37 8.46 2.57
CA ALA A 220 14.72 7.92 2.47
C ALA A 220 15.56 8.67 3.50
N HIS A 221 15.73 8.12 4.70
CA HIS A 221 16.68 8.68 5.64
C HIS A 221 18.09 8.52 5.07
N ASP A 222 18.80 9.64 4.88
CA ASP A 222 20.26 9.62 4.86
C ASP A 222 20.69 9.25 6.29
N ASN A 223 21.14 8.01 6.49
CA ASN A 223 21.88 7.64 7.70
C ASN A 223 23.32 8.16 7.60
#